data_AF-A0A831TQK7-F1
#
_entry.id   AF-A0A831TQK7-F1
#
_cell.length_a   1.000
_cell.length_b   1.000
_cell.length_c   1.000
_cell.angle_alpha   90.00
_cell.angle_beta   90.00
_cell.angle_gamma   90.00
#
_symmetry.space_group_name_H-M   'P 1'
#
loop_
_entity.id
_entity.type
_entity.pdbx_description
1 polymer ?
#
loop_
_entity_poly.entity_id
_entity_poly.type
_entity_poly.pdbx_seq_one_letter_code
_entity_poly.pdbx_strand_id
1 'polypeptide(L)'
;MDSPRQTVIRKFWYSFLIWGKLSYQPNISNIQFKKLLAYRFPEVSGEVMFEAWSATSRILPLVTSFHWEGNGNDFQWYPEACYSLTTQAKGFHTVKHFIEDAPILGSGLMSIRDYCDHLLNERSMKGITPVQVAHDLFRFAEKTLQYTSDMNPISDKELKLTIGDLQAMSWLGKYYAEKILGAVELCLADVTRQVKHRNQAVHHLQKASEYWREYAAASNQYIPQLLNRLGYEVVDVKELQAQVNNDITIAKTYKV
;
A
#
# COMPACT_ATOMS: atom_id res chain seq x y z
N MET A 1 -21.80 -4.46 13.83
CA MET A 1 -20.64 -5.26 14.31
C MET A 1 -21.13 -6.53 14.96
N ASP A 2 -20.35 -7.60 14.92
CA ASP A 2 -20.71 -8.85 15.60
C ASP A 2 -20.78 -8.69 17.12
N SER A 3 -21.73 -9.39 17.74
CA SER A 3 -21.84 -9.57 19.18
C SER A 3 -22.10 -11.05 19.49
N PRO A 4 -21.17 -11.77 20.15
CA PRO A 4 -19.86 -11.29 20.59
C PRO A 4 -18.92 -11.00 19.42
N ARG A 5 -17.92 -10.14 19.63
CA ARG A 5 -16.89 -9.85 18.63
C ARG A 5 -16.08 -11.11 18.32
N GLN A 6 -15.67 -11.27 17.06
CA GLN A 6 -14.81 -12.37 16.63
C GLN A 6 -13.47 -12.33 17.37
N THR A 7 -12.97 -13.49 17.78
CA THR A 7 -11.65 -13.58 18.42
C THR A 7 -10.52 -13.39 17.41
N VAL A 8 -9.38 -12.85 17.87
CA VAL A 8 -8.16 -12.68 17.06
C VAL A 8 -7.72 -14.02 16.44
N ILE A 9 -7.74 -15.10 17.21
CA ILE A 9 -7.36 -16.44 16.71
C ILE A 9 -8.26 -16.90 15.56
N ARG A 10 -9.57 -16.64 15.64
CA ARG A 10 -10.49 -16.97 14.54
C ARG A 10 -10.28 -16.07 13.32
N LYS A 11 -10.06 -14.77 13.51
CA LYS A 11 -9.84 -13.83 12.40
C LYS A 11 -8.53 -14.10 11.66
N PHE A 12 -7.45 -14.36 12.38
CA PHE A 12 -6.10 -14.51 11.83
C PHE A 12 -5.66 -15.96 11.64
N TRP A 13 -6.61 -16.91 11.56
CA TRP A 13 -6.33 -18.34 11.49
C TRP A 13 -5.31 -18.69 10.39
N TYR A 14 -5.42 -18.05 9.21
CA TYR A 14 -4.57 -18.36 8.07
C TYR A 14 -3.13 -17.88 8.28
N SER A 15 -2.95 -16.70 8.90
CA SER A 15 -1.63 -16.20 9.28
C SER A 15 -0.94 -17.14 10.28
N PHE A 16 -1.63 -17.50 11.37
CA PHE A 16 -1.08 -18.46 12.35
C PHE A 16 -0.75 -19.81 11.72
N LEU A 17 -1.58 -20.29 10.79
CA LEU A 17 -1.34 -21.55 10.09
C LEU A 17 -0.10 -21.48 9.19
N ILE A 18 0.08 -20.40 8.43
CA ILE A 18 1.25 -20.22 7.56
C ILE A 18 2.53 -20.17 8.40
N TRP A 19 2.56 -19.31 9.42
CA TRP A 19 3.71 -19.18 10.32
C TRP A 19 4.04 -20.50 11.03
N GLY A 20 3.01 -21.20 11.51
CA GLY A 20 3.17 -22.50 12.13
C GLY A 20 3.73 -23.54 11.17
N LYS A 21 3.18 -23.69 9.95
CA LYS A 21 3.64 -24.73 9.02
C LYS A 21 5.03 -24.45 8.46
N LEU A 22 5.31 -23.21 8.07
CA LEU A 22 6.59 -22.85 7.45
C LEU A 22 7.76 -22.87 8.43
N SER A 23 7.53 -22.68 9.73
CA SER A 23 8.59 -22.81 10.74
C SER A 23 9.07 -24.25 10.91
N TYR A 24 8.19 -25.25 10.73
CA TYR A 24 8.58 -26.67 10.76
C TYR A 24 9.04 -27.19 9.40
N GLN A 25 8.37 -26.80 8.31
CA GLN A 25 8.68 -27.28 6.95
C GLN A 25 8.67 -26.13 5.93
N PRO A 26 9.81 -25.44 5.73
CA PRO A 26 9.91 -24.28 4.85
C PRO A 26 9.61 -24.57 3.38
N ASN A 27 9.85 -25.81 2.93
CA ASN A 27 9.69 -26.23 1.53
C ASN A 27 8.31 -26.85 1.25
N ILE A 28 7.32 -26.66 2.11
CA ILE A 28 5.95 -27.17 1.88
C ILE A 28 5.37 -26.57 0.60
N SER A 29 4.75 -27.42 -0.23
CA SER A 29 4.17 -26.98 -1.50
C SER A 29 2.96 -26.06 -1.30
N ASN A 30 2.85 -25.02 -2.13
CA ASN A 30 1.69 -24.12 -2.18
C ASN A 30 0.35 -24.85 -2.41
N ILE A 31 0.38 -26.05 -3.01
CA ILE A 31 -0.80 -26.89 -3.20
C ILE A 31 -1.53 -27.14 -1.87
N GLN A 32 -0.80 -27.25 -0.75
CA GLN A 32 -1.39 -27.46 0.57
C GLN A 32 -2.21 -26.24 1.02
N PHE A 33 -1.69 -25.02 0.83
CA PHE A 33 -2.41 -23.79 1.17
C PHE A 33 -3.63 -23.55 0.29
N LYS A 34 -3.51 -23.84 -1.01
CA LYS A 34 -4.62 -23.78 -1.97
C LYS A 34 -5.78 -24.71 -1.57
N LYS A 35 -5.47 -25.95 -1.16
CA LYS A 35 -6.47 -26.90 -0.64
C LYS A 35 -7.13 -26.44 0.66
N LEU A 36 -6.35 -25.84 1.58
CA LEU A 36 -6.89 -25.29 2.83
C LEU A 36 -7.85 -24.14 2.59
N LEU A 37 -7.52 -23.23 1.67
CA LEU A 37 -8.40 -22.14 1.27
C LEU A 37 -9.67 -22.67 0.60
N ALA A 38 -9.57 -23.65 -0.30
CA ALA A 38 -10.74 -24.29 -0.91
C ALA A 38 -11.65 -24.97 0.13
N TYR A 39 -11.07 -25.58 1.16
CA TYR A 39 -11.83 -26.18 2.26
C TYR A 39 -12.52 -25.13 3.14
N ARG A 40 -11.85 -24.01 3.44
CA ARG A 40 -12.42 -22.93 4.26
C ARG A 40 -13.50 -22.15 3.52
N PHE A 41 -13.28 -21.89 2.23
CA PHE A 41 -14.07 -21.02 1.37
C PHE A 41 -14.56 -21.79 0.13
N PRO A 42 -15.53 -22.69 0.27
CA PRO A 42 -15.97 -23.55 -0.82
C PRO A 42 -16.70 -22.80 -1.95
N GLU A 43 -17.14 -21.56 -1.73
CA GLU A 43 -17.81 -20.72 -2.72
C GLU A 43 -16.86 -20.15 -3.80
N VAL A 44 -15.53 -20.22 -3.58
CA VAL A 44 -14.53 -19.71 -4.52
C VAL A 44 -13.44 -20.75 -4.78
N SER A 45 -12.75 -20.60 -5.91
CA SER A 45 -11.58 -21.42 -6.19
C SER A 45 -10.46 -21.11 -5.19
N GLY A 46 -9.98 -22.13 -4.47
CA GLY A 46 -8.82 -21.99 -3.57
C GLY A 46 -7.53 -21.57 -4.29
N GLU A 47 -7.40 -21.87 -5.58
CA GLU A 47 -6.32 -21.36 -6.43
C GLU A 47 -6.43 -19.84 -6.58
N VAL A 48 -7.60 -19.35 -7.02
CA VAL A 48 -7.84 -17.92 -7.26
C VAL A 48 -7.72 -17.14 -5.95
N MET A 49 -8.25 -17.68 -4.85
CA MET A 49 -8.11 -17.06 -3.53
C MET A 49 -6.65 -16.98 -3.08
N PHE A 50 -5.86 -18.05 -3.31
CA PHE A 50 -4.43 -18.06 -3.00
C PHE A 50 -3.67 -17.00 -3.81
N GLU A 51 -3.90 -16.93 -5.12
CA GLU A 51 -3.22 -15.97 -6.00
C GLU A 51 -3.60 -14.52 -5.67
N ALA A 52 -4.88 -14.24 -5.39
CA ALA A 52 -5.35 -12.93 -4.94
C ALA A 52 -4.68 -12.50 -3.62
N TRP A 53 -4.65 -13.39 -2.62
CA TRP A 53 -4.02 -13.10 -1.33
C TRP A 53 -2.50 -12.94 -1.45
N SER A 54 -1.85 -13.77 -2.28
CA SER A 54 -0.41 -13.69 -2.51
C SER A 54 -0.01 -12.39 -3.21
N ALA A 55 -0.79 -11.94 -4.20
CA ALA A 55 -0.57 -10.67 -4.86
C ALA A 55 -0.74 -9.49 -3.90
N THR A 56 -1.87 -9.41 -3.18
CA THR A 56 -2.14 -8.30 -2.25
C THR A 56 -1.13 -8.21 -1.11
N SER A 57 -0.73 -9.36 -0.55
CA SER A 57 0.17 -9.38 0.61
C SER A 57 1.58 -8.85 0.32
N ARG A 58 1.93 -8.59 -0.96
CA ARG A 58 3.19 -7.95 -1.37
C ARG A 58 3.15 -6.42 -1.35
N ILE A 59 1.97 -5.81 -1.31
CA ILE A 59 1.80 -4.35 -1.42
C ILE A 59 2.42 -3.61 -0.22
N LEU A 60 1.93 -3.89 1.00
CA LEU A 60 2.39 -3.19 2.20
C LEU A 60 3.88 -3.46 2.51
N PRO A 61 4.42 -4.70 2.37
CA PRO A 61 5.85 -4.92 2.53
C PRO A 61 6.70 -4.15 1.51
N LEU A 62 6.27 -4.06 0.25
CA LEU A 62 7.02 -3.32 -0.77
C LEU A 62 7.02 -1.82 -0.49
N VAL A 63 5.86 -1.23 -0.18
CA VAL A 63 5.77 0.19 0.21
C VAL A 63 6.61 0.48 1.45
N THR A 64 6.50 -0.35 2.48
CA THR A 64 7.24 -0.15 3.74
C THR A 64 8.75 -0.30 3.53
N SER A 65 9.17 -1.21 2.66
CA SER A 65 10.59 -1.35 2.31
C SER A 65 11.11 -0.17 1.50
N PHE A 66 10.24 0.46 0.70
CA PHE A 66 10.58 1.62 -0.12
C PHE A 66 10.62 2.93 0.68
N HIS A 67 9.74 3.09 1.68
CA HIS A 67 9.55 4.32 2.43
C HIS A 67 9.93 4.15 3.91
N TRP A 68 11.23 3.98 4.19
CA TRP A 68 11.71 3.45 5.48
C TRP A 68 12.53 4.43 6.32
N GLU A 69 13.38 5.25 5.72
CA GLU A 69 14.31 6.08 6.49
C GLU A 69 13.57 7.03 7.43
N GLY A 70 13.89 6.96 8.73
CA GLY A 70 13.17 7.71 9.77
C GLY A 70 11.75 7.21 10.08
N ASN A 71 11.35 6.07 9.51
CA ASN A 71 10.00 5.50 9.56
C ASN A 71 9.97 4.06 10.15
N GLY A 72 11.06 3.63 10.79
CA GLY A 72 11.23 2.23 11.23
C GLY A 72 10.48 1.84 12.51
N ASN A 73 10.02 2.82 13.30
CA ASN A 73 9.24 2.55 14.52
C ASN A 73 7.73 2.59 14.24
N ASP A 74 6.96 1.87 15.08
CA ASP A 74 5.51 1.73 14.94
C ASP A 74 4.71 3.05 14.99
N PHE A 75 5.21 4.06 15.69
CA PHE A 75 4.63 5.41 15.73
C PHE A 75 5.02 6.29 14.53
N GLN A 76 6.02 5.88 13.75
CA GLN A 76 6.57 6.66 12.63
C GLN A 76 5.99 6.25 11.28
N TRP A 77 5.34 5.09 11.18
CA TRP A 77 4.77 4.63 9.91
C TRP A 77 3.59 3.68 10.09
N TYR A 78 2.41 4.16 9.69
CA TYR A 78 1.20 3.37 9.55
C TYR A 78 0.76 3.38 8.07
N PRO A 79 1.11 2.33 7.31
CA PRO A 79 0.97 2.34 5.85
C PRO A 79 -0.50 2.29 5.39
N GLU A 80 -1.43 1.81 6.19
CA GLU A 80 -2.85 1.81 5.83
C GLU A 80 -3.45 3.23 5.81
N ALA A 81 -2.85 4.17 6.54
CA ALA A 81 -3.29 5.57 6.56
C ALA A 81 -2.28 6.56 5.96
N CYS A 82 -1.12 6.08 5.49
CA CYS A 82 0.00 6.94 5.08
C CYS A 82 0.35 7.97 6.18
N TYR A 83 0.29 7.53 7.44
CA TYR A 83 0.26 8.41 8.62
C TYR A 83 1.27 8.00 9.69
N SER A 84 1.59 8.93 10.58
CA SER A 84 2.43 8.74 11.76
C SER A 84 1.98 9.66 12.89
N LEU A 85 2.51 9.45 14.09
CA LEU A 85 2.20 10.28 15.25
C LEU A 85 2.57 11.76 15.00
N THR A 86 1.59 12.66 15.05
CA THR A 86 1.78 14.09 14.75
C THR A 86 2.73 14.81 15.70
N THR A 87 2.86 14.36 16.95
CA THR A 87 3.68 15.02 17.98
C THR A 87 5.15 14.63 17.97
N GLN A 88 5.51 13.51 17.36
CA GLN A 88 6.88 12.97 17.38
C GLN A 88 7.40 12.52 16.00
N ALA A 89 6.56 12.53 14.98
CA ALA A 89 6.87 12.11 13.63
C ALA A 89 6.26 13.08 12.60
N LYS A 90 5.89 12.59 11.42
CA LYS A 90 5.55 13.40 10.22
C LYS A 90 4.07 13.73 10.10
N GLY A 91 3.19 13.12 10.91
CA GLY A 91 1.75 13.12 10.63
C GLY A 91 1.49 12.39 9.32
N PHE A 92 0.69 12.99 8.42
CA PHE A 92 0.50 12.45 7.08
C PHE A 92 1.78 12.56 6.25
N HIS A 93 2.23 11.44 5.67
CA HIS A 93 3.43 11.39 4.85
C HIS A 93 3.12 11.97 3.46
N THR A 94 3.26 13.28 3.32
CA THR A 94 3.12 14.00 2.03
C THR A 94 4.05 13.46 0.92
N VAL A 95 3.76 13.85 -0.32
CA VAL A 95 4.61 13.58 -1.49
C VAL A 95 6.07 14.01 -1.30
N LYS A 96 6.33 15.07 -0.52
CA LYS A 96 7.72 15.51 -0.23
C LYS A 96 8.45 14.50 0.64
N HIS A 97 7.80 13.94 1.65
CA HIS A 97 8.40 12.91 2.48
C HIS A 97 8.79 11.67 1.66
N PHE A 98 8.00 11.29 0.65
CA PHE A 98 8.35 10.21 -0.27
C PHE A 98 9.58 10.52 -1.14
N ILE A 99 9.82 11.80 -1.47
CA ILE A 99 11.06 12.22 -2.15
C ILE A 99 12.25 12.17 -1.19
N GLU A 100 12.02 12.54 0.06
CA GLU A 100 13.05 12.70 1.09
C GLU A 100 13.55 11.36 1.67
N ASP A 101 12.63 10.45 1.94
CA ASP A 101 12.90 9.20 2.66
C ASP A 101 13.55 8.16 1.74
N ALA A 102 14.56 7.45 2.27
CA ALA A 102 15.19 6.36 1.56
C ALA A 102 14.55 4.99 1.84
N PRO A 103 14.73 4.02 0.93
CA PRO A 103 14.39 2.61 1.18
C PRO A 103 15.23 1.97 2.28
N ILE A 104 14.80 0.78 2.74
CA ILE A 104 15.58 -0.06 3.66
C ILE A 104 16.96 -0.32 3.08
N LEU A 105 18.00 -0.09 3.90
CA LEU A 105 19.37 -0.39 3.53
C LEU A 105 19.52 -1.88 3.18
N GLY A 106 20.08 -2.17 2.01
CA GLY A 106 20.29 -3.54 1.53
C GLY A 106 19.07 -4.19 0.88
N SER A 107 17.93 -3.50 0.77
CA SER A 107 16.74 -4.00 0.06
C SER A 107 16.92 -4.14 -1.46
N GLY A 108 17.95 -3.49 -2.02
CA GLY A 108 18.15 -3.39 -3.47
C GLY A 108 17.21 -2.41 -4.17
N LEU A 109 16.42 -1.64 -3.40
CA LEU A 109 15.58 -0.56 -3.90
C LEU A 109 16.37 0.75 -3.99
N MET A 110 16.08 1.55 -5.01
CA MET A 110 16.68 2.87 -5.23
C MET A 110 15.76 3.96 -4.70
N SER A 111 16.32 4.99 -4.05
CA SER A 111 15.54 6.14 -3.58
C SER A 111 15.07 7.01 -4.75
N ILE A 112 14.05 7.85 -4.50
CA ILE A 112 13.57 8.80 -5.52
C ILE A 112 14.65 9.82 -5.88
N ARG A 113 15.36 10.36 -4.87
CA ARG A 113 16.46 11.30 -5.08
C ARG A 113 17.58 10.72 -5.93
N ASP A 114 18.03 9.51 -5.60
CA ASP A 114 19.09 8.84 -6.37
C ASP A 114 18.64 8.59 -7.80
N TYR A 115 17.39 8.15 -8.00
CA TYR A 115 16.83 7.92 -9.32
C TYR A 115 16.81 9.20 -10.16
N CYS A 116 16.34 10.32 -9.60
CA CYS A 116 16.36 11.61 -10.28
C CYS A 116 17.78 12.07 -10.61
N ASP A 117 18.71 11.98 -9.65
CA ASP A 117 20.12 12.35 -9.86
C ASP A 117 20.74 11.51 -10.98
N HIS A 118 20.56 10.20 -10.94
CA HIS A 118 21.11 9.31 -11.96
C HIS A 118 20.50 9.57 -13.34
N LEU A 119 19.19 9.84 -13.41
CA LEU A 119 18.51 10.13 -14.66
C LEU A 119 19.03 11.42 -15.29
N LEU A 120 19.22 12.47 -14.49
CA LEU A 120 19.65 13.79 -14.95
C LEU A 120 21.13 13.86 -15.32
N ASN A 121 21.96 13.02 -14.67
CA ASN A 121 23.39 12.94 -14.93
C ASN A 121 23.77 11.75 -15.84
N GLU A 122 22.80 11.11 -16.48
CA GLU A 122 23.00 9.96 -17.39
C GLU A 122 23.82 8.80 -16.77
N ARG A 123 23.65 8.58 -15.46
CA ARG A 123 24.31 7.50 -14.73
C ARG A 123 23.50 6.21 -14.81
N SER A 124 24.19 5.07 -14.74
CA SER A 124 23.54 3.76 -14.69
C SER A 124 22.66 3.64 -13.44
N MET A 125 21.42 3.19 -13.61
CA MET A 125 20.55 2.84 -12.48
C MET A 125 21.08 1.59 -11.76
N LYS A 126 21.02 1.58 -10.43
CA LYS A 126 21.45 0.45 -9.60
C LYS A 126 20.29 -0.02 -8.74
N GLY A 127 19.92 -1.30 -8.88
CA GLY A 127 18.79 -1.88 -8.16
C GLY A 127 17.44 -1.60 -8.82
N ILE A 128 16.36 -1.76 -8.06
CA ILE A 128 14.98 -1.56 -8.51
C ILE A 128 14.63 -0.08 -8.39
N THR A 129 14.24 0.56 -9.50
CA THR A 129 13.93 1.99 -9.54
C THR A 129 12.57 2.30 -8.92
N PRO A 130 12.31 3.54 -8.46
CA PRO A 130 11.00 3.97 -8.00
C PRO A 130 9.87 3.72 -9.00
N VAL A 131 10.15 3.88 -10.31
CA VAL A 131 9.18 3.60 -11.38
C VAL A 131 8.85 2.11 -11.44
N GLN A 132 9.85 1.24 -11.29
CA GLN A 132 9.63 -0.22 -11.22
C GLN A 132 8.85 -0.61 -9.96
N VAL A 133 9.14 0.01 -8.80
CA VAL A 133 8.36 -0.18 -7.57
C VAL A 133 6.89 0.20 -7.78
N ALA A 134 6.63 1.37 -8.37
CA ALA A 134 5.27 1.81 -8.68
C ALA A 134 4.55 0.84 -9.63
N HIS A 135 5.22 0.38 -10.69
CA HIS A 135 4.66 -0.63 -11.59
C HIS A 135 4.35 -1.96 -10.89
N ASP A 136 5.22 -2.42 -9.99
CA ASP A 136 4.98 -3.65 -9.23
C ASP A 136 3.79 -3.51 -8.29
N LEU A 137 3.68 -2.40 -7.57
CA LEU A 137 2.52 -2.10 -6.72
C LEU A 137 1.22 -2.09 -7.52
N PHE A 138 1.20 -1.40 -8.65
CA PHE A 138 0.04 -1.33 -9.53
C PHE A 138 -0.32 -2.72 -10.07
N ARG A 139 0.67 -3.49 -10.52
CA ARG A 139 0.49 -4.86 -11.03
C ARG A 139 -0.05 -5.81 -9.97
N PHE A 140 0.43 -5.74 -8.73
CA PHE A 140 -0.10 -6.56 -7.64
C PHE A 140 -1.56 -6.21 -7.36
N ALA A 141 -1.89 -4.92 -7.28
CA ALA A 141 -3.25 -4.45 -7.08
C ALA A 141 -4.19 -4.86 -8.22
N GLU A 142 -3.78 -4.70 -9.48
CA GLU A 142 -4.60 -5.10 -10.63
C GLU A 142 -4.86 -6.59 -10.68
N LYS A 143 -3.84 -7.42 -10.43
CA LYS A 143 -4.03 -8.87 -10.37
C LYS A 143 -5.06 -9.27 -9.32
N THR A 144 -4.99 -8.70 -8.12
CA THR A 144 -5.98 -8.97 -7.07
C THR A 144 -7.38 -8.55 -7.49
N LEU A 145 -7.54 -7.33 -8.05
CA LEU A 145 -8.85 -6.85 -8.50
C LEU A 145 -9.42 -7.73 -9.62
N GLN A 146 -8.58 -8.22 -10.54
CA GLN A 146 -8.97 -9.18 -11.57
C GLN A 146 -9.41 -10.53 -10.97
N TYR A 147 -8.66 -11.06 -10.00
CA TYR A 147 -9.04 -12.32 -9.36
C TYR A 147 -10.33 -12.23 -8.55
N THR A 148 -10.60 -11.06 -7.96
CA THR A 148 -11.74 -10.86 -7.06
C THR A 148 -13.00 -10.33 -7.74
N SER A 149 -12.94 -9.85 -8.99
CA SER A 149 -14.10 -9.27 -9.70
C SER A 149 -15.24 -10.27 -9.85
N ASP A 150 -14.91 -11.53 -10.10
CA ASP A 150 -15.87 -12.57 -10.49
C ASP A 150 -16.29 -13.45 -9.32
N MET A 151 -15.82 -13.16 -8.10
CA MET A 151 -16.11 -13.97 -6.91
C MET A 151 -17.53 -13.79 -6.37
N ASN A 152 -18.46 -13.19 -7.11
CA ASN A 152 -19.83 -12.90 -6.65
C ASN A 152 -20.88 -13.83 -7.30
N PRO A 153 -22.01 -14.11 -6.62
CA PRO A 153 -22.37 -13.69 -5.25
C PRO A 153 -21.71 -14.54 -4.16
N ILE A 154 -21.47 -13.95 -2.99
CA ILE A 154 -20.90 -14.62 -1.80
C ILE A 154 -21.89 -14.58 -0.65
N SER A 155 -22.17 -15.74 -0.07
CA SER A 155 -23.03 -15.90 1.10
C SER A 155 -22.23 -15.99 2.41
N ASP A 156 -21.03 -16.60 2.41
CA ASP A 156 -20.17 -16.65 3.58
C ASP A 156 -19.64 -15.26 3.97
N LYS A 157 -19.88 -14.91 5.24
CA LYS A 157 -19.53 -13.60 5.77
C LYS A 157 -18.02 -13.39 5.86
N GLU A 158 -17.25 -14.39 6.29
CA GLU A 158 -15.79 -14.26 6.43
C GLU A 158 -15.16 -14.06 5.07
N LEU A 159 -15.57 -14.84 4.08
CA LEU A 159 -15.13 -14.74 2.70
C LEU A 159 -15.44 -13.37 2.10
N LYS A 160 -16.68 -12.87 2.27
CA LYS A 160 -17.07 -11.55 1.78
C LYS A 160 -16.21 -10.43 2.38
N LEU A 161 -15.98 -10.45 3.69
CA LEU A 161 -15.14 -9.44 4.36
C LEU A 161 -13.67 -9.56 3.95
N THR A 162 -13.18 -10.79 3.76
CA THR A 162 -11.81 -11.05 3.31
C THR A 162 -11.58 -10.53 1.90
N ILE A 163 -12.51 -10.79 0.98
CA ILE A 163 -12.43 -10.26 -0.40
C ILE A 163 -12.52 -8.73 -0.39
N GLY A 164 -13.37 -8.15 0.46
CA GLY A 164 -13.41 -6.71 0.68
C GLY A 164 -12.06 -6.14 1.15
N ASP A 165 -11.38 -6.80 2.08
CA ASP A 165 -10.03 -6.41 2.52
C ASP A 165 -9.00 -6.49 1.38
N LEU A 166 -9.03 -7.56 0.58
CA LEU A 166 -8.14 -7.72 -0.57
C LEU A 166 -8.34 -6.60 -1.60
N GLN A 167 -9.59 -6.25 -1.88
CA GLN A 167 -9.95 -5.15 -2.79
C GLN A 167 -9.51 -3.80 -2.23
N ALA A 168 -9.79 -3.52 -0.95
CA ALA A 168 -9.36 -2.29 -0.29
C ALA A 168 -7.83 -2.12 -0.36
N MET A 169 -7.07 -3.14 0.02
CA MET A 169 -5.60 -3.11 -0.04
C MET A 169 -5.06 -2.96 -1.46
N SER A 170 -5.80 -3.42 -2.47
CA SER A 170 -5.44 -3.22 -3.87
C SER A 170 -5.60 -1.75 -4.30
N TRP A 171 -6.69 -1.10 -3.89
CA TRP A 171 -6.86 0.34 -4.13
C TRP A 171 -5.77 1.17 -3.43
N LEU A 172 -5.40 0.78 -2.20
CA LEU A 172 -4.27 1.38 -1.50
C LEU A 172 -2.93 1.17 -2.24
N GLY A 173 -2.72 -0.02 -2.84
CA GLY A 173 -1.56 -0.28 -3.69
C GLY A 173 -1.51 0.61 -4.93
N LYS A 174 -2.64 0.84 -5.61
CA LYS A 174 -2.74 1.78 -6.73
C LYS A 174 -2.48 3.23 -6.30
N TYR A 175 -2.99 3.62 -5.12
CA TYR A 175 -2.68 4.92 -4.51
C TYR A 175 -1.16 5.11 -4.34
N TYR A 176 -0.48 4.14 -3.72
CA TYR A 176 0.96 4.26 -3.50
C TYR A 176 1.77 4.25 -4.80
N ALA A 177 1.37 3.46 -5.79
CA ALA A 177 1.99 3.48 -7.12
C ALA A 177 1.96 4.89 -7.73
N GLU A 178 0.78 5.49 -7.80
CA GLU A 178 0.60 6.83 -8.37
C GLU A 178 1.27 7.92 -7.52
N LYS A 179 1.28 7.77 -6.19
CA LYS A 179 1.99 8.69 -5.29
C LYS A 179 3.51 8.68 -5.51
N ILE A 180 4.10 7.50 -5.69
CA ILE A 180 5.54 7.34 -5.99
C ILE A 180 5.85 7.97 -7.36
N LEU A 181 5.04 7.74 -8.39
CA LEU A 181 5.23 8.38 -9.70
C LEU A 181 5.09 9.90 -9.62
N GLY A 182 4.11 10.40 -8.86
CA GLY A 182 3.95 11.83 -8.59
C GLY A 182 5.16 12.44 -7.87
N ALA A 183 5.75 11.72 -6.91
CA ALA A 183 6.96 12.12 -6.21
C ALA A 183 8.19 12.16 -7.14
N VAL A 184 8.35 11.17 -8.02
CA VAL A 184 9.42 11.14 -9.04
C VAL A 184 9.33 12.36 -9.95
N GLU A 185 8.15 12.63 -10.52
CA GLU A 185 7.95 13.78 -11.41
C GLU A 185 8.15 15.11 -10.67
N LEU A 186 7.74 15.20 -9.41
CA LEU A 186 7.95 16.40 -8.61
C LEU A 186 9.45 16.63 -8.29
N CYS A 187 10.19 15.55 -8.01
CA CYS A 187 11.63 15.58 -7.84
C CYS A 187 12.36 16.06 -9.11
N LEU A 188 11.96 15.57 -10.29
CA LEU A 188 12.49 16.05 -11.57
C LEU A 188 12.13 17.52 -11.85
N ALA A 189 10.92 17.95 -11.47
CA ALA A 189 10.50 19.34 -11.61
C ALA A 189 11.35 20.30 -10.75
N ASP A 190 11.76 19.87 -9.55
CA ASP A 190 12.59 20.67 -8.65
C ASP A 190 14.00 20.91 -9.22
N VAL A 191 14.57 19.95 -9.93
CA VAL A 191 15.91 20.13 -10.50
C VAL A 191 15.87 20.79 -11.88
N THR A 192 14.99 20.33 -12.77
CA THR A 192 14.97 20.77 -14.17
C THR A 192 14.25 22.09 -14.40
N ARG A 193 13.42 22.50 -13.44
CA ARG A 193 12.47 23.62 -13.53
C ARG A 193 11.50 23.55 -14.72
N GLN A 194 11.29 22.36 -15.29
CA GLN A 194 10.39 22.19 -16.43
C GLN A 194 8.94 22.02 -15.98
N VAL A 195 8.06 22.85 -16.54
CA VAL A 195 6.61 22.81 -16.27
C VAL A 195 5.98 21.45 -16.62
N LYS A 196 6.54 20.73 -17.61
CA LYS A 196 6.07 19.40 -18.00
C LYS A 196 6.10 18.41 -16.82
N HIS A 197 7.20 18.34 -16.08
CA HIS A 197 7.34 17.45 -14.93
C HIS A 197 6.37 17.82 -13.81
N ARG A 198 6.18 19.13 -13.55
CA ARG A 198 5.16 19.58 -12.59
C ARG A 198 3.74 19.15 -13.00
N ASN A 199 3.40 19.27 -14.29
CA ASN A 199 2.07 18.86 -14.77
C ASN A 199 1.87 17.34 -14.65
N GLN A 200 2.91 16.53 -14.91
CA GLN A 200 2.84 15.08 -14.72
C GLN A 200 2.75 14.70 -13.25
N ALA A 201 3.47 15.38 -12.36
CA ALA A 201 3.34 15.20 -10.91
C ALA A 201 1.90 15.44 -10.45
N VAL A 202 1.29 16.54 -10.89
CA VAL A 202 -0.12 16.86 -10.59
C VAL A 202 -1.06 15.78 -11.11
N HIS A 203 -0.86 15.29 -12.34
CA HIS A 203 -1.68 14.23 -12.94
C HIS A 203 -1.63 12.93 -12.14
N HIS A 204 -0.43 12.46 -11.79
CA HIS A 204 -0.25 11.27 -10.96
C HIS A 204 -0.89 11.43 -9.57
N LEU A 205 -0.72 12.58 -8.92
CA LEU A 205 -1.31 12.83 -7.60
C LEU A 205 -2.85 12.96 -7.64
N GLN A 206 -3.42 13.41 -8.77
CA GLN A 206 -4.87 13.37 -8.98
C GLN A 206 -5.38 11.92 -9.05
N LYS A 207 -4.70 11.04 -9.80
CA LYS A 207 -5.04 9.61 -9.81
C LYS A 207 -4.86 8.96 -8.45
N ALA A 208 -3.79 9.30 -7.73
CA ALA A 208 -3.59 8.83 -6.35
C ALA A 208 -4.79 9.22 -5.48
N SER A 209 -5.25 10.48 -5.56
CA SER A 209 -6.45 10.95 -4.85
C SER A 209 -7.72 10.17 -5.22
N GLU A 210 -7.90 9.81 -6.49
CA GLU A 210 -9.01 8.97 -6.94
C GLU A 210 -8.93 7.56 -6.35
N TYR A 211 -7.77 6.90 -6.41
CA TYR A 211 -7.58 5.57 -5.83
C TYR A 211 -7.70 5.54 -4.31
N TRP A 212 -7.30 6.61 -3.62
CA TRP A 212 -7.56 6.75 -2.19
C TRP A 212 -9.05 6.77 -1.87
N ARG A 213 -9.85 7.44 -2.72
CA ARG A 213 -11.31 7.48 -2.57
C ARG A 213 -11.93 6.10 -2.70
N GLU A 214 -11.48 5.32 -3.69
CA GLU A 214 -11.89 3.92 -3.86
C GLU A 214 -11.48 3.07 -2.66
N TYR A 215 -10.25 3.26 -2.14
CA TYR A 215 -9.78 2.60 -0.92
C TYR A 215 -10.65 2.93 0.29
N ALA A 216 -10.96 4.20 0.51
CA ALA A 216 -11.77 4.66 1.63
C ALA A 216 -13.21 4.14 1.53
N ALA A 217 -13.77 4.05 0.31
CA ALA A 217 -15.07 3.44 0.05
C ALA A 217 -15.07 1.92 0.29
N ALA A 218 -14.03 1.22 -0.15
CA ALA A 218 -13.88 -0.23 0.07
C ALA A 218 -13.63 -0.57 1.55
N SER A 219 -13.11 0.36 2.35
CA SER A 219 -12.81 0.19 3.77
C SER A 219 -14.02 0.40 4.70
N ASN A 220 -15.25 0.49 4.16
CA ASN A 220 -16.48 0.72 4.92
C ASN A 220 -16.80 -0.33 6.01
N GLN A 221 -16.14 -1.49 5.99
CA GLN A 221 -16.27 -2.51 7.02
C GLN A 221 -15.54 -2.17 8.33
N TYR A 222 -14.68 -1.15 8.31
CA TYR A 222 -13.94 -0.65 9.47
C TYR A 222 -14.57 0.63 10.01
N ILE A 223 -14.44 0.84 11.32
CA ILE A 223 -14.77 2.11 11.96
C ILE A 223 -13.50 2.93 12.18
N PRO A 224 -13.61 4.27 12.17
CA PRO A 224 -12.55 5.12 12.69
C PRO A 224 -12.18 4.69 14.11
N GLN A 225 -10.88 4.63 14.39
CA GLN A 225 -10.38 4.10 15.66
C GLN A 225 -9.14 4.83 16.15
N LEU A 226 -8.99 4.87 17.48
CA LEU A 226 -7.74 5.23 18.13
C LEU A 226 -6.75 4.08 17.99
N LEU A 227 -5.58 4.38 17.47
CA LEU A 227 -4.48 3.43 17.33
C LEU A 227 -3.41 3.79 18.35
N ASN A 228 -3.15 2.89 19.31
CA ASN A 228 -2.32 3.16 20.50
C ASN A 228 -0.93 3.76 20.19
N ARG A 229 -0.39 3.53 18.99
CA ARG A 229 0.92 4.02 18.56
C ARG A 229 0.87 5.32 17.75
N LEU A 230 -0.31 5.75 17.32
CA LEU A 230 -0.55 6.97 16.55
C LEU A 230 -1.14 8.11 17.40
N GLY A 231 -1.12 7.94 18.73
CA GLY A 231 -1.52 8.96 19.69
C GLY A 231 -3.01 8.94 20.00
N TYR A 232 -3.54 10.11 20.34
CA TYR A 232 -4.93 10.31 20.77
C TYR A 232 -5.86 10.77 19.63
N GLU A 233 -5.34 10.84 18.41
CA GLU A 233 -6.12 11.19 17.23
C GLU A 233 -6.80 9.93 16.68
N VAL A 234 -8.09 10.07 16.34
CA VAL A 234 -8.83 9.01 15.66
C VAL A 234 -8.35 8.96 14.21
N VAL A 235 -7.93 7.78 13.75
CA VAL A 235 -7.58 7.59 12.35
C VAL A 235 -8.83 7.24 11.56
N ASP A 236 -9.23 8.16 10.67
CA ASP A 236 -10.27 7.96 9.67
C ASP A 236 -9.69 8.13 8.25
N VAL A 237 -9.59 7.03 7.51
CA VAL A 237 -9.09 7.04 6.14
C VAL A 237 -9.94 7.89 5.19
N LYS A 238 -11.23 8.10 5.49
CA LYS A 238 -12.10 8.99 4.71
C LYS A 238 -11.76 10.46 4.95
N GLU A 239 -11.53 10.85 6.20
CA GLU A 239 -11.15 12.23 6.54
C GLU A 239 -9.75 12.58 5.99
N LEU A 240 -8.85 11.59 5.94
CA LEU A 240 -7.51 11.75 5.36
C LEU A 240 -7.50 12.05 3.85
N GLN A 241 -8.64 11.94 3.16
CA GLN A 241 -8.77 12.42 1.77
C GLN A 241 -8.34 13.88 1.61
N ALA A 242 -8.56 14.73 2.62
CA ALA A 242 -8.12 16.13 2.59
C ALA A 242 -6.59 16.24 2.52
N GLN A 243 -5.86 15.40 3.27
CA GLN A 243 -4.40 15.35 3.26
C GLN A 243 -3.87 14.79 1.94
N VAL A 244 -4.53 13.76 1.39
CA VAL A 244 -4.21 13.22 0.06
C VAL A 244 -4.38 14.28 -1.02
N ASN A 245 -5.47 15.06 -0.97
CA ASN A 245 -5.70 16.16 -1.90
C ASN A 245 -4.66 17.28 -1.74
N ASN A 246 -4.15 17.48 -0.53
CA ASN A 246 -3.11 18.48 -0.28
C ASN A 246 -1.80 18.16 -1.02
N ASP A 247 -1.47 16.89 -1.30
CA ASP A 247 -0.32 16.53 -2.15
C ASP A 247 -0.42 17.18 -3.56
N ILE A 248 -1.63 17.27 -4.12
CA ILE A 248 -1.88 17.96 -5.40
C ILE A 248 -1.57 19.45 -5.28
N THR A 249 -1.99 20.08 -4.18
CA THR A 249 -1.70 21.49 -3.90
C THR A 249 -0.20 21.72 -3.73
N ILE A 250 0.49 20.82 -3.02
CA ILE A 250 1.94 20.84 -2.87
C ILE A 250 2.62 20.83 -4.24
N ALA A 251 2.23 19.93 -5.15
CA ALA A 251 2.82 19.86 -6.50
C ALA A 251 2.51 21.09 -7.35
N LYS A 252 1.30 21.66 -7.27
CA LYS A 252 0.92 22.88 -8.02
C LYS A 252 1.70 24.11 -7.56
N THR A 253 1.88 24.25 -6.25
CA THR A 253 2.53 25.41 -5.61
C THR A 253 4.02 25.23 -5.40
N TYR A 254 4.56 24.07 -5.77
CA TYR A 254 5.98 23.79 -5.68
C TYR A 254 6.73 24.84 -6.52
N LYS A 255 7.66 25.54 -5.87
CA LYS A 255 8.44 26.58 -6.54
C LYS A 255 9.29 25.91 -7.61
N VAL A 256 9.02 26.30 -8.85
CA VAL A 256 9.82 26.00 -10.05
C VAL A 256 10.78 27.16 -10.19
#